data_AF-A0A9X4NSI7-F1
#
_entry.id   AF-A0A9X4NSI7-F1
#
_cell.length_a   1.000
_cell.length_b   1.000
_cell.length_c   1.000
_cell.angle_alpha   90.00
_cell.angle_beta   90.00
_cell.angle_gamma   90.00
#
_symmetry.space_group_name_H-M   'P 1'
#
loop_
_entity.id
_entity.type
_entity.pdbx_description
1 polymer ?
#
loop_
_entity_poly.entity_id
_entity_poly.type
_entity_poly.pdbx_seq_one_letter_code
_entity_poly.pdbx_strand_id
1 'polypeptide(L)'
;APTVGNVTGNSTNGYTVTGTAEPGSTITIKDGSGATVGTGTANETGDYTVTLPSSVGPNAPISVTATDAAGNVSDPTPAKTPADPDTIAPKAPTVKNVTGNSSKGYTVTGTAEPGSTITIKDGSGATVGTGTANETGDYTITLPGSVGPNAPISITATDAAGNVSAPTSAKTPADPKAPSDTTAPNPPSVDTVTGNTDTGYTVGGKGEPGSTITIKNPATGEVLGTTIVDKDGNYSIKLPMGVKPGTQLSATATDAAGNVSDPTDFIIPVLTSRMAIGNSGDNMSGKYFSSGKLPATNGADTGWLGVIGTVILSLLGSLLFWRKNKKEDES
;
A
#
# COMPACT_ATOMS: atom_id res chain seq x y z
N ALA A 1 25.79 -71.20 2.29
CA ALA A 1 26.34 -69.87 1.96
C ALA A 1 25.96 -68.90 3.07
N PRO A 2 26.80 -67.90 3.40
CA PRO A 2 26.44 -66.85 4.36
C PRO A 2 25.27 -66.01 3.83
N THR A 3 24.53 -65.33 4.71
CA THR A 3 23.55 -64.32 4.32
C THR A 3 24.13 -62.94 4.54
N VAL A 4 23.91 -62.00 3.62
CA VAL A 4 24.22 -60.58 3.84
C VAL A 4 22.97 -59.88 4.38
N GLY A 5 23.06 -59.30 5.58
CA GLY A 5 21.98 -58.56 6.21
C GLY A 5 21.94 -57.11 5.73
N ASN A 6 22.97 -56.33 6.05
CA ASN A 6 23.07 -54.93 5.63
C ASN A 6 24.49 -54.54 5.26
N VAL A 7 24.62 -53.59 4.32
CA VAL A 7 25.88 -52.95 3.94
C VAL A 7 25.73 -51.44 4.15
N THR A 8 26.48 -50.88 5.09
CA THR A 8 26.45 -49.44 5.42
C THR A 8 27.83 -48.83 5.23
N GLY A 9 27.89 -47.50 5.10
CA GLY A 9 29.16 -46.77 4.98
C GLY A 9 29.24 -45.95 3.69
N ASN A 10 30.44 -45.48 3.35
CA ASN A 10 30.70 -44.64 2.18
C ASN A 10 32.18 -44.69 1.77
N SER A 11 32.50 -44.07 0.65
CA SER A 11 33.84 -44.02 0.07
C SER A 11 34.83 -43.15 0.86
N THR A 12 34.40 -42.44 1.91
CA THR A 12 35.30 -41.69 2.79
C THR A 12 35.73 -42.52 3.99
N ASN A 13 34.76 -43.17 4.65
CA ASN A 13 34.97 -43.87 5.92
C ASN A 13 35.12 -45.39 5.77
N GLY A 14 34.88 -45.94 4.58
CA GLY A 14 34.78 -47.38 4.34
C GLY A 14 33.38 -47.91 4.59
N TYR A 15 33.25 -49.23 4.52
CA TYR A 15 31.97 -49.93 4.60
C TYR A 15 31.95 -50.95 5.72
N THR A 16 30.76 -51.29 6.20
CA THR A 16 30.51 -52.36 7.16
C THR A 16 29.48 -53.31 6.58
N VAL A 17 29.82 -54.59 6.52
CA VAL A 17 28.95 -55.67 6.06
C VAL A 17 28.56 -56.49 7.27
N THR A 18 27.26 -56.61 7.51
CA THR A 18 26.69 -57.47 8.55
C THR A 18 25.95 -58.63 7.90
N GLY A 19 25.84 -59.75 8.61
CA GLY A 19 25.15 -60.91 8.09
C GLY A 19 25.24 -62.10 9.03
N THR A 20 24.85 -63.27 8.52
CA THR A 20 24.93 -64.53 9.27
C THR A 20 25.66 -65.60 8.47
N ALA A 21 26.32 -66.53 9.15
CA ALA A 21 26.96 -67.70 8.58
C ALA A 21 27.00 -68.83 9.63
N GLU A 22 27.57 -69.98 9.27
CA GLU A 22 27.82 -71.05 10.24
C GLU A 22 28.71 -70.53 11.39
N PRO A 23 28.36 -70.74 12.67
CA PRO A 23 29.15 -70.27 13.80
C PRO A 23 30.63 -70.69 13.72
N GLY A 24 31.53 -69.74 13.96
CA GLY A 24 32.98 -69.97 13.89
C GLY A 24 33.56 -70.05 12.48
N SER A 25 32.75 -69.98 11.42
CA SER A 25 33.25 -69.95 10.04
C SER A 25 33.98 -68.63 9.72
N THR A 26 34.98 -68.70 8.85
CA THR A 26 35.71 -67.52 8.36
C THR A 26 34.95 -66.89 7.20
N ILE A 27 34.63 -65.61 7.33
CA ILE A 27 33.99 -64.81 6.29
C ILE A 27 35.07 -64.18 5.42
N THR A 28 34.95 -64.33 4.10
CA THR A 28 35.80 -63.67 3.11
C THR A 28 34.93 -62.86 2.17
N ILE A 29 35.23 -61.57 2.04
CA ILE A 29 34.54 -60.64 1.14
C ILE A 29 35.48 -60.24 0.01
N LYS A 30 35.05 -60.45 -1.23
CA LYS A 30 35.77 -60.09 -2.45
C LYS A 30 35.08 -58.97 -3.21
N ASP A 31 35.84 -58.14 -3.91
CA ASP A 31 35.31 -57.15 -4.83
C ASP A 31 34.94 -57.77 -6.20
N GLY A 32 34.43 -56.93 -7.11
CA GLY A 32 34.08 -57.33 -8.47
C GLY A 32 35.25 -57.82 -9.34
N SER A 33 36.50 -57.56 -8.95
CA SER A 33 37.70 -58.09 -9.62
C SER A 33 38.11 -59.47 -9.07
N GLY A 34 37.51 -59.90 -7.96
CA GLY A 34 37.85 -61.13 -7.25
C GLY A 34 38.93 -60.96 -6.18
N ALA A 35 39.42 -59.75 -5.94
CA ALA A 35 40.38 -59.46 -4.88
C ALA A 35 39.71 -59.49 -3.52
N THR A 36 40.40 -60.01 -2.49
CA THR A 36 39.87 -60.02 -1.12
C THR A 36 39.98 -58.62 -0.52
N VAL A 37 38.86 -58.06 -0.09
CA VAL A 37 38.75 -56.70 0.44
C VAL A 37 38.32 -56.65 1.91
N GLY A 38 37.96 -57.80 2.49
CA GLY A 38 37.70 -57.92 3.91
C GLY A 38 37.62 -59.37 4.37
N THR A 39 37.98 -59.61 5.63
CA THR A 39 37.85 -60.91 6.30
C THR A 39 37.31 -60.71 7.71
N GLY A 40 36.65 -61.74 8.23
CA GLY A 40 36.19 -61.79 9.61
C GLY A 40 35.73 -63.20 9.98
N THR A 41 35.05 -63.33 11.11
CA THR A 41 34.53 -64.62 11.59
C THR A 41 33.09 -64.45 12.06
N ALA A 42 32.25 -65.44 11.80
CA ALA A 42 30.95 -65.53 12.45
C ALA A 42 31.12 -65.91 13.93
N ASN A 43 30.42 -65.22 14.81
CA ASN A 43 30.43 -65.51 16.24
C ASN A 43 29.69 -66.83 16.57
N GLU A 44 29.56 -67.15 17.85
CA GLU A 44 28.88 -68.39 18.30
C GLU A 44 27.37 -68.42 17.96
N THR A 45 26.74 -67.27 17.75
CA THR A 45 25.34 -67.17 17.31
C THR A 45 25.21 -67.16 15.79
N GLY A 46 26.32 -67.17 15.05
CA GLY A 46 26.36 -67.15 13.60
C GLY A 46 26.39 -65.74 12.99
N ASP A 47 26.34 -64.67 13.80
CA ASP A 47 26.40 -63.30 13.29
C ASP A 47 27.83 -62.89 12.96
N TYR A 48 28.02 -62.13 11.88
CA TYR A 48 29.30 -61.53 11.54
C TYR A 48 29.18 -60.05 11.24
N THR A 49 30.31 -59.34 11.44
CA THR A 49 30.50 -57.96 11.02
C THR A 49 31.90 -57.84 10.43
N VAL A 50 31.99 -57.38 9.18
CA VAL A 50 33.26 -57.20 8.46
C VAL A 50 33.33 -55.77 7.95
N THR A 51 34.43 -55.07 8.25
CA THR A 51 34.72 -53.74 7.71
C THR A 51 35.50 -53.84 6.40
N LEU A 52 35.15 -53.02 5.42
CA LEU A 52 35.82 -52.92 4.13
C LEU A 52 36.48 -51.53 3.98
N PRO A 53 37.61 -51.42 3.29
CA PRO A 53 38.26 -50.14 3.04
C PRO A 53 37.43 -49.26 2.08
N SER A 54 37.59 -47.94 2.19
CA SER A 54 36.99 -46.95 1.30
C SER A 54 37.30 -47.18 -0.19
N SER A 55 38.46 -47.77 -0.48
CA SER A 55 38.92 -48.09 -1.84
C SER A 55 38.01 -49.07 -2.60
N VAL A 56 37.11 -49.79 -1.92
CA VAL A 56 36.07 -50.60 -2.60
C VAL A 56 35.15 -49.72 -3.45
N GLY A 57 34.92 -48.48 -3.03
CA GLY A 57 34.11 -47.51 -3.76
C GLY A 57 32.59 -47.68 -3.60
N PRO A 58 31.83 -46.64 -3.94
CA PRO A 58 30.37 -46.66 -3.83
C PRO A 58 29.77 -47.51 -4.95
N ASN A 59 28.59 -48.08 -4.71
CA ASN A 59 27.91 -48.90 -5.71
C ASN A 59 28.77 -50.07 -6.27
N ALA A 60 29.76 -50.55 -5.52
CA ALA A 60 30.63 -51.61 -5.96
C ALA A 60 30.01 -52.98 -5.67
N PRO A 61 30.01 -53.92 -6.63
CA PRO A 61 29.62 -55.30 -6.37
C PRO A 61 30.64 -55.96 -5.45
N ILE A 62 30.14 -56.71 -4.47
CA ILE A 62 30.94 -57.54 -3.56
C ILE A 62 30.37 -58.95 -3.50
N SER A 63 31.21 -59.90 -3.13
CA SER A 63 30.86 -61.32 -2.99
C SER A 63 31.32 -61.83 -1.63
N VAL A 64 30.41 -62.42 -0.87
CA VAL A 64 30.67 -62.95 0.47
C VAL A 64 30.66 -64.47 0.45
N THR A 65 31.70 -65.08 1.00
CA THR A 65 31.83 -66.54 1.17
C THR A 65 32.15 -66.85 2.62
N ALA A 66 31.78 -68.05 3.08
CA ALA A 66 32.15 -68.57 4.38
C ALA A 66 32.93 -69.86 4.21
N THR A 67 33.97 -70.04 5.02
CA THR A 67 34.78 -71.26 5.09
C THR A 67 34.65 -71.86 6.47
N ASP A 68 34.18 -73.11 6.56
CA ASP A 68 34.02 -73.83 7.83
C ASP A 68 35.39 -74.28 8.41
N ALA A 69 35.37 -74.88 9.61
CA ALA A 69 36.59 -75.38 10.26
C ALA A 69 37.24 -76.57 9.54
N ALA A 70 36.49 -77.28 8.70
CA ALA A 70 37.00 -78.38 7.88
C ALA A 70 37.60 -77.91 6.54
N GLY A 71 37.47 -76.61 6.23
CA GLY A 71 37.99 -75.98 5.02
C GLY A 71 37.01 -75.99 3.83
N ASN A 72 35.75 -76.36 4.02
CA ASN A 72 34.75 -76.29 2.95
C ASN A 72 34.34 -74.83 2.72
N VAL A 73 34.36 -74.40 1.46
CA VAL A 73 33.98 -73.04 1.06
C VAL A 73 32.56 -73.07 0.50
N SER A 74 31.71 -72.14 0.95
CA SER A 74 30.35 -72.03 0.44
C SER A 74 30.27 -71.41 -0.96
N ASP A 75 29.10 -71.55 -1.60
CA ASP A 75 28.75 -70.70 -2.74
C ASP A 75 28.80 -69.19 -2.36
N PRO A 76 29.15 -68.31 -3.31
CA PRO A 76 29.22 -66.87 -3.08
C PRO A 76 27.84 -66.24 -2.95
N THR A 77 27.70 -65.31 -2.01
CA THR A 77 26.51 -64.47 -1.85
C THR A 77 26.79 -63.06 -2.35
N PRO A 78 26.13 -62.60 -3.44
CA PRO A 78 26.35 -61.27 -4.00
C PRO A 78 25.71 -60.19 -3.14
N ALA A 79 26.40 -59.07 -2.99
CA ALA A 79 25.89 -57.84 -2.40
C ALA A 79 26.52 -56.63 -3.10
N LYS A 80 26.16 -55.41 -2.65
CA LYS A 80 26.66 -54.16 -3.22
C LYS A 80 26.93 -53.17 -2.09
N THR A 81 28.00 -52.39 -2.18
CA THR A 81 28.17 -51.23 -1.31
C THR A 81 27.14 -50.14 -1.66
N PRO A 82 26.67 -49.35 -0.69
CA PRO A 82 25.75 -48.25 -0.96
C PRO A 82 26.38 -47.17 -1.83
N ALA A 83 25.55 -46.28 -2.39
CA ALA A 83 26.03 -45.03 -2.96
C ALA A 83 26.56 -44.11 -1.85
N ASP A 84 27.42 -43.16 -2.21
CA ASP A 84 27.79 -42.09 -1.29
C ASP A 84 26.59 -41.16 -1.04
N PRO A 85 26.48 -40.57 0.16
CA PRO A 85 25.48 -39.56 0.42
C PRO A 85 25.74 -38.35 -0.49
N ASP A 86 24.67 -37.78 -1.02
CA ASP A 86 24.77 -36.52 -1.74
C ASP A 86 24.99 -35.37 -0.75
N THR A 87 26.13 -34.71 -0.85
CA THR A 87 26.53 -33.59 0.01
C THR A 87 26.65 -32.28 -0.76
N ILE A 88 26.25 -32.25 -2.04
CA ILE A 88 26.44 -31.08 -2.90
C ILE A 88 25.19 -30.22 -2.86
N ALA A 89 25.31 -29.05 -2.24
CA ALA A 89 24.22 -28.09 -2.20
C ALA A 89 23.86 -27.55 -3.60
N PRO A 90 22.57 -27.20 -3.83
CA PRO A 90 22.15 -26.46 -5.00
C PRO A 90 22.92 -25.15 -5.14
N LYS A 91 22.99 -24.64 -6.37
CA LYS A 91 23.36 -23.24 -6.60
C LYS A 91 22.35 -22.31 -5.92
N ALA A 92 22.82 -21.16 -5.45
CA ALA A 92 21.93 -20.13 -4.88
C ALA A 92 20.80 -19.77 -5.87
N PRO A 93 19.53 -19.68 -5.42
CA PRO A 93 18.43 -19.25 -6.26
C PRO A 93 18.66 -17.86 -6.85
N THR A 94 18.11 -17.59 -8.02
CA THR A 94 18.03 -16.22 -8.54
C THR A 94 16.68 -15.61 -8.19
N VAL A 95 16.61 -14.27 -8.12
CA VAL A 95 15.34 -13.53 -8.01
C VAL A 95 15.16 -12.71 -9.28
N LYS A 96 14.11 -13.01 -10.04
CA LYS A 96 13.76 -12.29 -11.28
C LYS A 96 12.94 -11.04 -10.99
N ASN A 97 11.95 -11.14 -10.11
CA ASN A 97 11.12 -10.00 -9.74
C ASN A 97 10.44 -10.19 -8.37
N VAL A 98 10.19 -9.07 -7.68
CA VAL A 98 9.36 -9.00 -6.47
C VAL A 98 8.29 -7.93 -6.70
N THR A 99 7.03 -8.34 -6.69
CA THR A 99 5.87 -7.46 -6.94
C THR A 99 4.88 -7.51 -5.78
N GLY A 100 3.89 -6.63 -5.76
CA GLY A 100 2.85 -6.58 -4.73
C GLY A 100 3.02 -5.40 -3.77
N ASN A 101 2.32 -5.45 -2.63
CA ASN A 101 2.30 -4.41 -1.62
C ASN A 101 1.79 -4.95 -0.26
N SER A 102 1.89 -4.16 0.80
CA SER A 102 1.54 -4.57 2.16
C SER A 102 0.05 -4.93 2.33
N SER A 103 -0.84 -4.40 1.49
CA SER A 103 -2.28 -4.66 1.57
C SER A 103 -2.72 -5.95 0.86
N LYS A 104 -1.95 -6.41 -0.14
CA LYS A 104 -2.27 -7.59 -0.96
C LYS A 104 -1.28 -8.75 -0.80
N GLY A 105 -0.15 -8.51 -0.14
CA GLY A 105 0.98 -9.41 -0.12
C GLY A 105 1.93 -9.17 -1.29
N TYR A 106 3.01 -9.94 -1.30
CA TYR A 106 4.07 -9.86 -2.30
C TYR A 106 4.17 -11.16 -3.09
N THR A 107 4.67 -11.09 -4.32
CA THR A 107 4.97 -12.27 -5.15
C THR A 107 6.43 -12.20 -5.59
N VAL A 108 7.19 -13.24 -5.25
CA VAL A 108 8.59 -13.44 -5.62
C VAL A 108 8.65 -14.46 -6.75
N THR A 109 9.33 -14.11 -7.83
CA THR A 109 9.61 -15.00 -8.97
C THR A 109 11.11 -15.11 -9.18
N GLY A 110 11.58 -16.26 -9.63
CA GLY A 110 13.00 -16.50 -9.88
C GLY A 110 13.27 -17.91 -10.38
N THR A 111 14.53 -18.31 -10.35
CA THR A 111 14.95 -19.68 -10.71
C THR A 111 15.80 -20.34 -9.62
N ALA A 112 15.77 -21.67 -9.56
CA ALA A 112 16.63 -22.50 -8.72
C ALA A 112 16.85 -23.87 -9.38
N GLU A 113 17.49 -24.79 -8.66
CA GLU A 113 17.59 -26.19 -9.12
C GLU A 113 16.19 -26.82 -9.26
N PRO A 114 15.88 -27.48 -10.40
CA PRO A 114 14.58 -28.13 -10.60
C PRO A 114 14.20 -29.10 -9.48
N GLY A 115 12.96 -29.01 -9.00
CA GLY A 115 12.47 -29.85 -7.91
C GLY A 115 12.98 -29.48 -6.51
N SER A 116 13.90 -28.52 -6.37
CA SER A 116 14.35 -28.05 -5.06
C SER A 116 13.25 -27.27 -4.33
N THR A 117 13.26 -27.38 -2.99
CA THR A 117 12.38 -26.60 -2.11
C THR A 117 12.99 -25.23 -1.88
N ILE A 118 12.22 -24.18 -2.18
CA ILE A 118 12.60 -22.79 -1.96
C ILE A 118 12.05 -22.33 -0.62
N THR A 119 12.90 -21.72 0.20
CA THR A 119 12.53 -21.08 1.46
C THR A 119 12.88 -19.59 1.41
N ILE A 120 11.93 -18.74 1.78
CA ILE A 120 12.10 -17.29 1.86
C ILE A 120 11.95 -16.86 3.32
N LYS A 121 12.97 -16.16 3.83
CA LYS A 121 13.01 -15.61 5.18
C LYS A 121 12.99 -14.08 5.15
N ASP A 122 12.42 -13.47 6.18
CA ASP A 122 12.50 -12.02 6.39
C ASP A 122 13.82 -11.59 7.05
N GLY A 123 13.99 -10.28 7.28
CA GLY A 123 15.17 -9.72 7.93
C GLY A 123 15.38 -10.14 9.39
N SER A 124 14.40 -10.75 10.05
CA SER A 124 14.53 -11.33 11.39
C SER A 124 14.99 -12.80 11.35
N GLY A 125 14.97 -13.41 10.16
CA GLY A 125 15.29 -14.83 9.94
C GLY A 125 14.07 -15.75 10.03
N ALA A 126 12.86 -15.22 10.21
CA ALA A 126 11.63 -16.00 10.21
C ALA A 126 11.24 -16.42 8.78
N THR A 127 10.77 -17.65 8.60
CA THR A 127 10.27 -18.11 7.30
C THR A 127 8.93 -17.45 6.99
N VAL A 128 8.87 -16.73 5.86
CA VAL A 128 7.70 -15.98 5.40
C VAL A 128 7.11 -16.51 4.09
N GLY A 129 7.80 -17.46 3.45
CA GLY A 129 7.27 -18.16 2.28
C GLY A 129 8.05 -19.44 1.97
N THR A 130 7.36 -20.42 1.41
CA THR A 130 7.94 -21.68 0.93
C THR A 130 7.30 -22.08 -0.38
N GLY A 131 8.04 -22.75 -1.26
CA GLY A 131 7.53 -23.31 -2.51
C GLY A 131 8.55 -24.26 -3.13
N THR A 132 8.34 -24.64 -4.38
CA THR A 132 9.25 -25.52 -5.13
C THR A 132 9.59 -24.90 -6.48
N ALA A 133 10.80 -25.12 -6.96
CA ALA A 133 11.13 -24.89 -8.37
C ALA A 133 10.53 -26.01 -9.23
N ASN A 134 9.92 -25.65 -10.35
CA ASN A 134 9.36 -26.63 -11.28
C ASN A 134 10.46 -27.39 -12.05
N GLU A 135 10.09 -28.26 -12.99
CA GLU A 135 11.04 -29.04 -13.80
C GLU A 135 11.96 -28.20 -14.68
N THR A 136 11.58 -26.96 -15.01
CA THR A 136 12.43 -26.00 -15.74
C THR A 136 13.27 -25.12 -14.82
N GLY A 137 13.12 -25.26 -13.51
CA GLY A 137 13.82 -24.48 -12.50
C GLY A 137 13.15 -23.16 -12.11
N ASP A 138 11.99 -22.82 -12.65
CA ASP A 138 11.26 -21.60 -12.31
C ASP A 138 10.45 -21.77 -11.02
N TYR A 139 10.38 -20.72 -10.19
CA TYR A 139 9.52 -20.68 -9.01
C TYR A 139 8.72 -19.37 -8.92
N THR A 140 7.55 -19.46 -8.30
CA THR A 140 6.69 -18.32 -7.93
C THR A 140 6.15 -18.55 -6.53
N ILE A 141 6.44 -17.64 -5.61
CA ILE A 141 6.08 -17.77 -4.19
C ILE A 141 5.42 -16.48 -3.71
N THR A 142 4.26 -16.61 -3.08
CA THR A 142 3.54 -15.49 -2.47
C THR A 142 3.96 -15.32 -1.01
N LEU A 143 4.18 -14.09 -0.58
CA LEU A 143 4.49 -13.71 0.80
C LEU A 143 3.33 -12.88 1.39
N PRO A 144 3.07 -12.97 2.71
CA PRO A 144 2.06 -12.15 3.35
C PRO A 144 2.45 -10.67 3.33
N GLY A 145 1.46 -9.79 3.33
CA GLY A 145 1.67 -8.34 3.38
C GLY A 145 2.37 -7.86 4.66
N SER A 146 2.31 -8.65 5.73
CA SER A 146 2.97 -8.41 7.01
C SER A 146 4.50 -8.37 6.92
N VAL A 147 5.11 -8.86 5.83
CA VAL A 147 6.54 -8.66 5.55
C VAL A 147 6.87 -7.17 5.46
N GLY A 148 5.92 -6.37 4.98
CA GLY A 148 6.02 -4.92 4.90
C GLY A 148 6.76 -4.39 3.67
N PRO A 149 6.59 -3.10 3.37
CA PRO A 149 7.22 -2.47 2.23
C PRO A 149 8.72 -2.29 2.47
N ASN A 150 9.50 -2.34 1.40
CA ASN A 150 10.94 -2.12 1.47
C ASN A 150 11.69 -3.06 2.44
N ALA A 151 11.12 -4.22 2.75
CA ALA A 151 11.67 -5.16 3.71
C ALA A 151 12.70 -6.10 3.05
N PRO A 152 13.86 -6.34 3.67
CA PRO A 152 14.83 -7.30 3.17
C PRO A 152 14.29 -8.72 3.30
N ILE A 153 14.57 -9.56 2.29
CA ILE A 153 14.25 -10.99 2.27
C ILE A 153 15.46 -11.80 1.82
N SER A 154 15.56 -13.05 2.29
CA SER A 154 16.61 -14.00 1.98
C SER A 154 16.01 -15.29 1.42
N ILE A 155 16.52 -15.78 0.29
CA ILE A 155 15.98 -16.92 -0.44
C ILE A 155 17.04 -18.03 -0.53
N THR A 156 16.69 -19.26 -0.16
CA THR A 156 17.53 -20.45 -0.28
C THR A 156 16.79 -21.57 -1.00
N ALA A 157 17.53 -22.48 -1.66
CA ALA A 157 17.01 -23.73 -2.18
C ALA A 157 17.53 -24.91 -1.35
N THR A 158 16.74 -25.97 -1.25
CA THR A 158 17.10 -27.24 -0.62
C THR A 158 16.80 -28.38 -1.58
N ASP A 159 17.81 -29.19 -1.90
CA ASP A 159 17.65 -30.35 -2.79
C ASP A 159 16.92 -31.52 -2.10
N ALA A 160 16.76 -32.64 -2.82
CA ALA A 160 16.10 -33.83 -2.29
C ALA A 160 16.91 -34.57 -1.22
N ALA A 161 18.23 -34.37 -1.17
CA ALA A 161 19.13 -34.92 -0.16
C ALA A 161 19.17 -34.06 1.12
N GLY A 162 18.59 -32.86 1.09
CA GLY A 162 18.52 -31.93 2.21
C GLY A 162 19.68 -30.91 2.25
N ASN A 163 20.52 -30.84 1.22
CA ASN A 163 21.58 -29.85 1.17
C ASN A 163 21.00 -28.47 0.83
N VAL A 164 21.47 -27.44 1.54
CA VAL A 164 20.95 -26.07 1.43
C VAL A 164 21.92 -25.17 0.69
N SER A 165 21.43 -24.42 -0.29
CA SER A 165 22.21 -23.46 -1.05
C SER A 165 22.72 -22.29 -0.20
N ALA A 166 23.69 -21.54 -0.75
CA ALA A 166 23.93 -20.18 -0.28
C ALA A 166 22.67 -19.29 -0.47
N PRO A 167 22.46 -18.26 0.37
CA PRO A 167 21.28 -17.40 0.28
C PRO A 167 21.42 -16.32 -0.79
N THR A 168 20.29 -15.95 -1.41
CA THR A 168 20.15 -14.77 -2.28
C THR A 168 19.35 -13.70 -1.58
N SER A 169 19.84 -12.45 -1.59
CA SER A 169 19.17 -11.31 -0.96
C SER A 169 18.30 -10.57 -1.97
N ALA A 170 17.11 -10.17 -1.54
CA ALA A 170 16.21 -9.29 -2.28
C ALA A 170 15.43 -8.38 -1.32
N LYS A 171 14.52 -7.57 -1.84
CA LYS A 171 13.70 -6.64 -1.06
C LYS A 171 12.30 -6.53 -1.64
N THR A 172 11.28 -6.43 -0.77
CA THR A 172 9.92 -6.13 -1.21
C THR A 172 9.83 -4.69 -1.73
N PRO A 173 8.98 -4.41 -2.73
CA PRO A 173 8.78 -3.05 -3.22
C PRO A 173 8.18 -2.13 -2.14
N ALA A 174 8.29 -0.82 -2.37
CA ALA A 174 7.52 0.16 -1.63
C ALA A 174 6.02 0.02 -1.93
N ASP A 175 5.17 0.41 -0.99
CA ASP A 175 3.74 0.51 -1.27
C ASP A 175 3.45 1.64 -2.27
N PRO A 176 2.39 1.50 -3.10
CA PRO A 176 1.93 2.60 -3.93
C PRO A 176 1.60 3.81 -3.06
N LYS A 177 2.14 4.98 -3.43
CA LYS A 177 1.74 6.23 -2.80
C LYS A 177 0.29 6.52 -3.19
N ALA A 178 -0.57 6.80 -2.22
CA ALA A 178 -1.91 7.30 -2.52
C ALA A 178 -1.81 8.57 -3.39
N PRO A 179 -2.68 8.77 -4.39
CA PRO A 179 -2.69 10.01 -5.14
C PRO A 179 -2.94 11.17 -4.18
N SER A 180 -2.13 12.22 -4.28
CA SER A 180 -2.39 13.47 -3.55
C SER A 180 -3.61 14.14 -4.17
N ASP A 181 -4.50 14.66 -3.35
CA ASP A 181 -5.56 15.54 -3.82
C ASP A 181 -4.95 16.87 -4.28
N THR A 182 -5.13 17.17 -5.56
CA THR A 182 -4.64 18.39 -6.22
C THR A 182 -5.80 19.25 -6.72
N THR A 183 -7.04 18.91 -6.35
CA THR A 183 -8.24 19.58 -6.86
C THR A 183 -8.60 20.71 -5.91
N ALA A 184 -8.58 21.94 -6.40
CA ALA A 184 -9.05 23.07 -5.60
C ALA A 184 -10.57 23.01 -5.38
N PRO A 185 -11.05 23.53 -4.22
CA PRO A 185 -12.48 23.74 -4.01
C PRO A 185 -13.02 24.76 -5.04
N ASN A 186 -14.32 24.74 -5.29
CA ASN A 186 -14.97 25.80 -6.06
C ASN A 186 -14.82 27.16 -5.34
N PRO A 187 -14.75 28.29 -6.08
CA PRO A 187 -14.71 29.61 -5.47
C PRO A 187 -15.87 29.83 -4.49
N PRO A 188 -15.63 30.39 -3.30
CA PRO A 188 -16.70 30.66 -2.36
C PRO A 188 -17.60 31.78 -2.91
N SER A 189 -18.90 31.67 -2.74
CA SER A 189 -19.83 32.78 -3.02
C SER A 189 -19.82 33.79 -1.89
N VAL A 190 -20.00 35.07 -2.21
CA VAL A 190 -20.25 36.14 -1.25
C VAL A 190 -21.68 36.62 -1.43
N ASP A 191 -22.56 36.23 -0.53
CA ASP A 191 -24.01 36.48 -0.65
C ASP A 191 -24.43 37.76 0.08
N THR A 192 -23.76 38.06 1.20
CA THR A 192 -24.12 39.19 2.07
C THR A 192 -22.88 39.92 2.57
N VAL A 193 -22.96 41.25 2.56
CA VAL A 193 -21.99 42.14 3.22
C VAL A 193 -22.80 43.17 4.00
N THR A 194 -22.80 43.07 5.32
CA THR A 194 -23.61 43.91 6.21
C THR A 194 -22.75 44.55 7.30
N GLY A 195 -23.20 45.67 7.88
CA GLY A 195 -22.44 46.41 8.89
C GLY A 195 -21.98 47.78 8.39
N ASN A 196 -20.97 48.35 9.05
CA ASN A 196 -20.43 49.67 8.73
C ASN A 196 -18.96 49.78 9.14
N THR A 197 -18.31 50.85 8.70
CA THR A 197 -16.89 51.13 8.95
C THR A 197 -16.53 51.15 10.45
N ASP A 198 -17.43 51.62 11.31
CA ASP A 198 -17.17 51.84 12.73
C ASP A 198 -17.30 50.57 13.57
N THR A 199 -18.09 49.59 13.12
CA THR A 199 -18.36 48.33 13.86
C THR A 199 -17.79 47.08 13.18
N GLY A 200 -17.27 47.24 11.96
CA GLY A 200 -16.82 46.16 11.09
C GLY A 200 -17.94 45.63 10.18
N TYR A 201 -17.56 45.11 9.02
CA TYR A 201 -18.49 44.42 8.12
C TYR A 201 -18.52 42.92 8.43
N THR A 202 -19.69 42.31 8.33
CA THR A 202 -19.87 40.85 8.34
C THR A 202 -20.13 40.39 6.92
N VAL A 203 -19.27 39.50 6.42
CA VAL A 203 -19.35 38.87 5.10
C VAL A 203 -19.88 37.45 5.29
N GLY A 204 -21.01 37.14 4.66
CA GLY A 204 -21.60 35.80 4.69
C GLY A 204 -21.78 35.24 3.28
N GLY A 205 -21.64 33.94 3.14
CA GLY A 205 -21.81 33.25 1.86
C GLY A 205 -21.71 31.73 1.95
N LYS A 206 -21.57 31.08 0.81
CA LYS A 206 -21.37 29.63 0.68
C LYS A 206 -19.96 29.22 0.24
N GLY A 207 -19.50 28.07 0.72
CA GLY A 207 -18.26 27.41 0.28
C GLY A 207 -18.33 25.90 0.45
N GLU A 208 -17.23 25.20 0.15
CA GLU A 208 -17.14 23.75 0.39
C GLU A 208 -17.08 23.45 1.91
N PRO A 209 -17.96 22.59 2.45
CA PRO A 209 -17.95 22.25 3.88
C PRO A 209 -16.58 21.81 4.39
N GLY A 210 -16.14 22.39 5.51
CA GLY A 210 -14.83 22.10 6.12
C GLY A 210 -13.64 22.82 5.46
N SER A 211 -13.82 23.48 4.31
CA SER A 211 -12.79 24.36 3.75
C SER A 211 -12.64 25.64 4.58
N THR A 212 -11.46 26.25 4.52
CA THR A 212 -11.17 27.54 5.14
C THR A 212 -11.39 28.66 4.15
N ILE A 213 -12.28 29.60 4.46
CA ILE A 213 -12.44 30.84 3.70
C ILE A 213 -11.44 31.87 4.21
N THR A 214 -10.72 32.51 3.29
CA THR A 214 -9.83 33.65 3.56
C THR A 214 -10.30 34.87 2.79
N ILE A 215 -10.53 35.98 3.48
CA ILE A 215 -10.79 37.28 2.87
C ILE A 215 -9.53 38.14 2.96
N LYS A 216 -9.06 38.64 1.82
CA LYS A 216 -7.89 39.52 1.73
C LYS A 216 -8.16 40.78 0.92
N ASN A 217 -7.33 41.80 1.15
CA ASN A 217 -7.20 42.92 0.23
C ASN A 217 -6.27 42.49 -0.92
N PRO A 218 -6.75 42.39 -2.17
CA PRO A 218 -5.94 41.93 -3.28
C PRO A 218 -4.81 42.91 -3.65
N ALA A 219 -4.95 44.20 -3.33
CA ALA A 219 -3.92 45.21 -3.63
C ALA A 219 -2.73 45.17 -2.66
N THR A 220 -2.97 44.81 -1.39
CA THR A 220 -1.92 44.77 -0.36
C THR A 220 -1.50 43.36 0.05
N GLY A 221 -2.32 42.35 -0.25
CA GLY A 221 -2.16 40.98 0.24
C GLY A 221 -2.56 40.79 1.71
N GLU A 222 -3.02 41.83 2.38
CA GLU A 222 -3.43 41.78 3.79
C GLU A 222 -4.64 40.85 3.99
N VAL A 223 -4.52 39.87 4.88
CA VAL A 223 -5.63 39.00 5.28
C VAL A 223 -6.46 39.72 6.34
N LEU A 224 -7.74 39.93 6.03
CA LEU A 224 -8.68 40.66 6.87
C LEU A 224 -9.56 39.73 7.71
N GLY A 225 -9.64 38.45 7.36
CA GLY A 225 -10.36 37.48 8.16
C GLY A 225 -10.34 36.09 7.56
N THR A 226 -10.49 35.09 8.42
CA THR A 226 -10.63 33.69 8.04
C THR A 226 -11.75 33.03 8.83
N THR A 227 -12.37 32.00 8.28
CA THR A 227 -13.27 31.11 9.00
C THR A 227 -13.38 29.75 8.30
N ILE A 228 -13.95 28.76 8.98
CA ILE A 228 -14.23 27.45 8.38
C ILE A 228 -15.68 27.42 7.91
N VAL A 229 -15.92 26.87 6.72
CA VAL A 229 -17.27 26.62 6.21
C VAL A 229 -17.92 25.50 7.02
N ASP A 230 -19.14 25.74 7.50
CA ASP A 230 -19.90 24.75 8.25
C ASP A 230 -20.33 23.54 7.40
N LYS A 231 -20.87 22.51 8.05
CA LYS A 231 -21.35 21.28 7.40
C LYS A 231 -22.48 21.52 6.38
N ASP A 232 -23.19 22.64 6.47
CA ASP A 232 -24.31 23.03 5.59
C ASP A 232 -23.83 23.97 4.46
N GLY A 233 -22.51 24.18 4.36
CA GLY A 233 -21.85 24.98 3.35
C GLY A 233 -21.88 26.49 3.62
N ASN A 234 -22.28 26.97 4.80
CA ASN A 234 -22.31 28.40 5.10
C ASN A 234 -21.03 28.86 5.79
N TYR A 235 -20.70 30.13 5.61
CA TYR A 235 -19.67 30.80 6.41
C TYR A 235 -20.10 32.23 6.76
N SER A 236 -19.52 32.76 7.83
CA SER A 236 -19.65 34.17 8.23
C SER A 236 -18.33 34.67 8.81
N ILE A 237 -17.80 35.77 8.25
CA ILE A 237 -16.55 36.41 8.65
C ILE A 237 -16.82 37.85 9.04
N LYS A 238 -16.45 38.23 10.26
CA LYS A 238 -16.43 39.64 10.69
C LYS A 238 -15.06 40.25 10.36
N LEU A 239 -15.06 41.25 9.48
CA LEU A 239 -13.88 42.04 9.11
C LEU A 239 -13.51 43.06 10.21
N PRO A 240 -12.23 43.49 10.28
CA PRO A 240 -11.79 44.52 11.21
C PRO A 240 -12.50 45.86 10.96
N MET A 241 -12.55 46.69 12.01
CA MET A 241 -13.02 48.07 11.92
C MET A 241 -12.12 48.90 10.98
N GLY A 242 -12.69 49.90 10.32
CA GLY A 242 -11.96 50.85 9.47
C GLY A 242 -11.85 50.47 7.99
N VAL A 243 -12.31 49.28 7.58
CA VAL A 243 -12.46 48.94 6.16
C VAL A 243 -13.45 49.91 5.51
N LYS A 244 -13.03 50.63 4.46
CA LYS A 244 -13.81 51.74 3.89
C LYS A 244 -14.86 51.24 2.88
N PRO A 245 -16.00 51.93 2.75
CA PRO A 245 -16.93 51.70 1.64
C PRO A 245 -16.22 51.87 0.29
N GLY A 246 -16.55 51.00 -0.67
CA GLY A 246 -15.91 50.98 -1.98
C GLY A 246 -14.58 50.21 -2.04
N THR A 247 -14.06 49.69 -0.93
CA THR A 247 -12.87 48.82 -0.95
C THR A 247 -13.18 47.50 -1.65
N GLN A 248 -12.36 47.13 -2.64
CA GLN A 248 -12.39 45.84 -3.30
C GLN A 248 -11.64 44.81 -2.46
N LEU A 249 -12.27 43.68 -2.19
CA LEU A 249 -11.75 42.54 -1.43
C LEU A 249 -11.93 41.25 -2.21
N SER A 250 -11.23 40.21 -1.79
CA SER A 250 -11.21 38.90 -2.47
C SER A 250 -11.35 37.78 -1.46
N ALA A 251 -12.24 36.82 -1.74
CA ALA A 251 -12.46 35.62 -0.93
C ALA A 251 -11.96 34.36 -1.67
N THR A 252 -11.19 33.51 -0.99
CA THR A 252 -10.74 32.20 -1.50
C THR A 252 -11.08 31.11 -0.50
N ALA A 253 -11.35 29.90 -0.98
CA ALA A 253 -11.49 28.70 -0.16
C ALA A 253 -10.23 27.85 -0.22
N THR A 254 -9.84 27.23 0.89
CA THR A 254 -8.73 26.28 0.98
C THR A 254 -9.21 24.98 1.61
N ASP A 255 -9.08 23.87 0.89
CA ASP A 255 -9.49 22.55 1.38
C ASP A 255 -8.49 21.97 2.42
N ALA A 256 -8.75 20.75 2.90
CA ALA A 256 -7.88 20.06 3.86
C ALA A 256 -6.54 19.62 3.25
N ALA A 257 -6.45 19.48 1.93
CA ALA A 257 -5.23 19.14 1.21
C ALA A 257 -4.35 20.38 0.93
N GLY A 258 -4.88 21.58 1.17
CA GLY A 258 -4.20 22.87 0.96
C GLY A 258 -4.41 23.45 -0.44
N ASN A 259 -5.30 22.88 -1.26
CA ASN A 259 -5.61 23.42 -2.57
C ASN A 259 -6.48 24.67 -2.41
N VAL A 260 -6.18 25.73 -3.18
CA VAL A 260 -6.84 27.04 -3.06
C VAL A 260 -7.70 27.28 -4.30
N SER A 261 -8.96 27.68 -4.08
CA SER A 261 -9.89 28.04 -5.16
C SER A 261 -9.43 29.26 -5.94
N ASP A 262 -10.03 29.47 -7.12
CA ASP A 262 -10.04 30.81 -7.72
C ASP A 262 -10.71 31.83 -6.76
N PRO A 263 -10.32 33.11 -6.84
CA PRO A 263 -10.89 34.15 -6.00
C PRO A 263 -12.31 34.55 -6.41
N THR A 264 -13.12 34.91 -5.42
CA THR A 264 -14.36 35.65 -5.60
C THR A 264 -14.18 37.08 -5.10
N ASP A 265 -14.15 38.03 -6.04
CA ASP A 265 -13.99 39.44 -5.73
C ASP A 265 -15.33 40.10 -5.40
N PHE A 266 -15.32 41.00 -4.42
CA PHE A 266 -16.50 41.77 -4.00
C PHE A 266 -16.10 43.15 -3.51
N ILE A 267 -17.06 44.06 -3.42
CA ILE A 267 -16.84 45.45 -2.98
C ILE A 267 -17.64 45.69 -1.70
N ILE A 268 -17.02 46.36 -0.73
CA ILE A 268 -17.74 46.82 0.46
C ILE A 268 -18.78 47.86 0.04
N PRO A 269 -20.08 47.66 0.36
CA PRO A 269 -21.16 48.47 -0.18
C PRO A 269 -21.01 49.95 0.20
N VAL A 270 -21.20 50.83 -0.77
CA VAL A 270 -21.35 52.26 -0.52
C VAL A 270 -22.75 52.52 0.03
N LEU A 271 -22.83 53.05 1.26
CA LEU A 271 -24.11 53.51 1.79
C LEU A 271 -24.50 54.78 1.03
N THR A 272 -25.46 54.69 0.11
CA THR A 272 -26.18 55.87 -0.34
C THR A 272 -27.06 56.31 0.81
N SER A 273 -26.57 57.26 1.62
CA SER A 273 -27.40 57.89 2.64
C SER A 273 -28.62 58.48 1.95
N ARG A 274 -29.81 57.92 2.18
CA ARG A 274 -31.05 58.66 1.93
C ARG A 274 -31.01 59.77 2.98
N MET A 275 -30.79 61.01 2.55
CA MET A 275 -30.95 62.18 3.42
C MET A 275 -32.33 62.09 4.07
N ALA A 276 -32.35 61.77 5.37
CA ALA A 276 -33.53 62.02 6.19
C ALA A 276 -33.64 63.54 6.32
N ILE A 277 -34.61 64.14 5.61
CA ILE A 277 -35.00 65.53 5.84
C ILE A 277 -35.62 65.55 7.23
N GLY A 278 -34.82 65.91 8.24
CA GLY A 278 -35.27 66.05 9.62
C GLY A 278 -36.20 67.24 9.74
N ASN A 279 -37.49 66.97 9.91
CA ASN A 279 -38.45 67.96 10.37
C ASN A 279 -38.27 68.14 11.89
N SER A 280 -37.29 68.95 12.31
CA SER A 280 -37.17 69.37 13.71
C SER A 280 -38.12 70.53 13.97
N GLY A 281 -39.32 70.20 14.44
CA GLY A 281 -40.13 71.14 15.18
C GLY A 281 -39.59 71.23 16.60
N ASP A 282 -38.89 72.32 16.91
CA ASP A 282 -38.72 72.77 18.28
C ASP A 282 -38.99 74.27 18.36
N ASN A 283 -39.90 74.58 19.28
CA ASN A 283 -40.57 75.85 19.50
C ASN A 283 -39.94 76.50 20.74
N MET A 284 -39.10 77.52 20.57
CA MET A 284 -38.64 78.38 21.68
C MET A 284 -38.53 79.85 21.26
N SER A 285 -39.60 80.59 21.58
CA SER A 285 -39.68 81.99 22.01
C SER A 285 -38.39 82.85 22.03
N GLY A 286 -38.41 83.96 21.28
CA GLY A 286 -37.52 85.10 21.52
C GLY A 286 -37.58 86.18 20.42
N LYS A 287 -38.22 87.30 20.71
CA LYS A 287 -38.45 88.48 19.85
C LYS A 287 -37.14 89.06 19.28
N TYR A 288 -37.14 89.57 18.03
CA TYR A 288 -36.72 90.93 17.62
C TYR A 288 -36.70 91.09 16.07
N PHE A 289 -37.46 92.09 15.58
CA PHE A 289 -37.52 92.74 14.24
C PHE A 289 -38.02 91.92 13.03
N SER A 290 -39.22 92.15 12.47
CA SER A 290 -39.80 93.35 11.81
C SER A 290 -39.62 93.34 10.28
N SER A 291 -40.75 93.07 9.60
CA SER A 291 -41.19 93.72 8.37
C SER A 291 -40.37 93.51 7.08
N GLY A 292 -40.63 92.40 6.39
CA GLY A 292 -40.29 92.20 4.98
C GLY A 292 -41.48 91.57 4.25
N LYS A 293 -42.23 92.39 3.53
CA LYS A 293 -43.40 92.03 2.73
C LYS A 293 -42.95 91.12 1.57
N LEU A 294 -43.39 89.87 1.53
CA LEU A 294 -43.26 89.02 0.34
C LEU A 294 -44.22 89.54 -0.75
N PRO A 295 -43.77 89.81 -1.98
CA PRO A 295 -44.69 90.10 -3.06
C PRO A 295 -45.41 88.81 -3.48
N ALA A 296 -46.73 88.82 -3.38
CA ALA A 296 -47.59 87.93 -4.15
C ALA A 296 -47.53 88.36 -5.62
N THR A 297 -47.28 87.42 -6.53
CA THR A 297 -47.72 87.56 -7.92
C THR A 297 -48.63 86.39 -8.24
N ASN A 298 -49.92 86.71 -8.28
CA ASN A 298 -50.95 85.92 -8.92
C ASN A 298 -50.62 85.73 -10.40
N GLY A 299 -50.73 84.49 -10.87
CA GLY A 299 -50.69 84.13 -12.28
C GLY A 299 -51.22 82.71 -12.47
N ALA A 300 -52.55 82.63 -12.60
CA ALA A 300 -53.29 81.47 -13.11
C ALA A 300 -52.82 81.14 -14.56
N ASP A 301 -53.00 79.99 -15.20
CA ASP A 301 -53.71 78.75 -14.90
C ASP A 301 -53.35 77.74 -16.02
N THR A 302 -53.58 76.44 -15.76
CA THR A 302 -53.87 75.33 -16.70
C THR A 302 -52.79 74.75 -17.64
N GLY A 303 -52.60 73.42 -17.56
CA GLY A 303 -51.83 72.66 -18.55
C GLY A 303 -51.59 71.15 -18.32
N TRP A 304 -52.65 70.36 -18.19
CA TRP A 304 -52.80 68.94 -18.62
C TRP A 304 -52.10 67.75 -17.90
N LEU A 305 -52.78 66.61 -18.05
CA LEU A 305 -52.74 65.33 -17.32
C LEU A 305 -52.07 64.20 -18.14
N GLY A 306 -51.58 63.16 -17.45
CA GLY A 306 -51.27 61.82 -17.98
C GLY A 306 -49.79 61.63 -18.28
N VAL A 307 -49.07 60.67 -17.68
CA VAL A 307 -49.24 59.22 -17.88
C VAL A 307 -48.94 58.44 -16.59
N ILE A 308 -49.90 57.61 -16.17
CA ILE A 308 -49.73 56.45 -15.28
C ILE A 308 -50.08 55.21 -16.12
N GLY A 309 -49.28 54.16 -15.99
CA GLY A 309 -49.59 52.79 -16.43
C GLY A 309 -48.35 52.06 -16.97
N THR A 310 -48.07 50.79 -16.67
CA THR A 310 -48.82 49.78 -15.89
C THR A 310 -47.86 48.62 -15.59
N VAL A 311 -47.99 48.01 -14.42
CA VAL A 311 -47.48 46.66 -14.11
C VAL A 311 -48.47 45.64 -14.68
N ILE A 312 -48.00 44.65 -15.45
CA ILE A 312 -48.75 43.40 -15.67
C ILE A 312 -47.83 42.21 -15.40
N LEU A 313 -48.29 41.41 -14.44
CA LEU A 313 -47.87 40.08 -14.03
C LEU A 313 -48.43 39.05 -15.03
N SER A 314 -47.63 38.07 -15.46
CA SER A 314 -48.16 36.84 -16.08
C SER A 314 -47.46 35.61 -15.52
N LEU A 315 -48.22 34.88 -14.69
CA LEU A 315 -48.02 33.49 -14.28
C LEU A 315 -48.72 32.58 -15.30
N LEU A 316 -48.01 31.60 -15.88
CA LEU A 316 -48.33 30.16 -15.92
C LEU A 316 -47.59 29.45 -17.06
N GLY A 317 -46.93 28.34 -16.72
CA GLY A 317 -46.33 27.42 -17.68
C GLY A 317 -45.51 26.34 -16.98
N SER A 318 -46.15 25.44 -16.24
CA SER A 318 -45.54 24.19 -15.78
C SER A 318 -46.40 23.02 -16.27
N LEU A 319 -45.84 22.15 -17.11
CA LEU A 319 -45.91 20.67 -16.98
C LEU A 319 -45.25 19.98 -18.20
N LEU A 320 -44.61 18.85 -17.94
CA LEU A 320 -44.09 17.81 -18.86
C LEU A 320 -42.72 18.03 -19.52
N PHE A 321 -41.64 17.61 -18.86
CA PHE A 321 -40.77 16.49 -19.33
C PHE A 321 -39.64 16.19 -18.32
N TRP A 322 -39.90 15.32 -17.35
CA TRP A 322 -38.84 14.55 -16.68
C TRP A 322 -39.38 13.19 -16.24
N ARG A 323 -39.21 12.17 -17.09
CA ARG A 323 -39.29 10.75 -16.70
C ARG A 323 -38.55 9.85 -17.71
N LYS A 324 -37.25 9.66 -17.49
CA LYS A 324 -36.31 8.60 -17.97
C LYS A 324 -34.96 9.29 -18.16
N ASN A 325 -33.94 9.10 -17.31
CA ASN A 325 -33.25 7.83 -17.14
C ASN A 325 -32.64 7.74 -15.74
N LYS A 326 -33.10 6.77 -14.96
CA LYS A 326 -32.30 6.11 -13.94
C LYS A 326 -32.73 4.66 -13.90
N LYS A 327 -31.97 3.82 -14.60
CA LYS A 327 -31.80 2.37 -14.40
C LYS A 327 -30.85 1.90 -15.50
N GLU A 328 -29.61 1.66 -15.11
CA GLU A 328 -28.75 0.61 -15.65
C GLU A 328 -27.64 0.43 -14.63
N ASP A 329 -27.97 -0.32 -13.59
CA ASP A 329 -27.06 -1.18 -12.83
C ASP A 329 -27.85 -2.47 -12.59
N GLU A 330 -27.27 -3.58 -13.04
CA GLU A 330 -27.63 -5.02 -12.97
C GLU A 330 -27.82 -5.69 -14.34
N SER A 331 -26.68 -6.08 -14.93
CA SER A 331 -26.43 -7.44 -15.44
C SER A 331 -24.93 -7.73 -15.40
#